data_AF-A0A8H7MCP8-F1
#
_entry.id   AF-A0A8H7MCP8-F1
#
_cell.length_a   1.000
_cell.length_b   1.000
_cell.length_c   1.000
_cell.angle_alpha   90.00
_cell.angle_beta   90.00
_cell.angle_gamma   90.00
#
_symmetry.space_group_name_H-M   'P 1'
#
loop_
_entity.id
_entity.type
_entity.pdbx_description
1 polymer ?
#
loop_
_entity_poly.entity_id
_entity_poly.type
_entity_poly.pdbx_seq_one_letter_code
_entity_poly.pdbx_strand_id
1 'polypeptide(L)'
;MAVVPRSKARTAHVNMMTDTIIANLPADALRSVVRAILTTEPSVTAIFEKQTQHYLQKTAREPTGELFLSTANGVKSTPNFTLAQQRIRATIGCGLVFESLPLLKEVVDKSADLQTPLDASPLSGLDHSLASVDGDIVQALTGVQKCLLSDDGSRKLAAEEEAGMNALFKSLLQCRQKWLTAKQEFPFERSTSVIATMLCDAAAVQTLLHQDERRSNHTVQKMVSTSLETFRIKDTNLPRLFSGLWQLSSPSWGVASRSQMFKQFIEYISRGFTAFDMADHYGDAEVTFGRLRSSLSRPGDVFGATKYCVFHKITVTPEVIRANITERCRRMDAERVDLLQFHWQDYDDRQYIQALQLLQQDERIRYLGLCNFDSNRLQEVIDSGVDVVTNQVQFSLIDARPRFTMGDVCKQHNIKLLTYGTLCGGFLADKWLGRPKPQLFGSESTPSQRKYFEMIQTWGNWDLFQSLLQVLKTISDKHKVSISNVASRWVLDFPYVGAVIVGARMGVSEHTEENLNTYGWNLDEADQNSIEEILQQSRREEMFNDMGDCGSEYR
;
A
#
# COMPACT_ATOMS: atom_id res chain seq x y z
N MET A 1 12.48 -0.12 44.31
CA MET A 1 11.33 -0.99 43.96
C MET A 1 10.07 -0.13 43.95
N ALA A 2 9.68 0.37 42.77
CA ALA A 2 8.42 1.11 42.63
C ALA A 2 7.27 0.09 42.54
N VAL A 3 6.34 0.17 43.50
CA VAL A 3 5.15 -0.66 43.55
C VAL A 3 4.21 -0.22 42.43
N VAL A 4 4.02 -1.07 41.43
CA VAL A 4 2.97 -0.90 40.42
C VAL A 4 1.62 -0.98 41.14
N PRO A 5 0.75 0.04 41.06
CA PRO A 5 -0.57 -0.06 41.66
C PRO A 5 -1.37 -1.13 40.91
N ARG A 6 -1.73 -2.21 41.61
CA ARG A 6 -2.71 -3.19 41.12
C ARG A 6 -4.02 -2.44 40.83
N SER A 7 -4.39 -2.31 39.56
CA SER A 7 -5.70 -1.79 39.19
C SER A 7 -6.78 -2.66 39.86
N LYS A 8 -7.78 -2.03 40.51
CA LYS A 8 -8.94 -2.75 41.04
C LYS A 8 -9.58 -3.54 39.89
N ALA A 9 -9.63 -4.86 40.02
CA ALA A 9 -10.31 -5.74 39.08
C ALA A 9 -11.82 -5.44 39.12
N ARG A 10 -12.28 -4.50 38.28
CA ARG A 10 -13.69 -4.42 37.91
C ARG A 10 -13.92 -5.45 36.80
N THR A 11 -14.10 -6.71 37.17
CA THR A 11 -14.66 -7.70 36.25
C THR A 11 -16.14 -7.39 36.09
N ALA A 12 -16.52 -6.79 34.96
CA ALA A 12 -17.91 -6.73 34.56
C ALA A 12 -18.33 -8.11 34.05
N HIS A 13 -19.45 -8.64 34.52
CA HIS A 13 -20.02 -9.89 34.03
C HIS A 13 -20.53 -9.69 32.60
N VAL A 14 -20.01 -10.43 31.62
CA VAL A 14 -20.62 -10.48 30.28
C VAL A 14 -21.94 -11.24 30.41
N ASN A 15 -23.07 -10.59 30.12
CA ASN A 15 -24.36 -11.24 30.31
C ASN A 15 -24.54 -12.44 29.36
N MET A 16 -25.40 -13.38 29.76
CA MET A 16 -25.61 -14.65 29.03
C MET A 16 -26.11 -14.44 27.58
N MET A 17 -26.86 -13.36 27.33
CA MET A 17 -27.33 -13.04 25.97
C MET A 17 -26.16 -12.62 25.07
N THR A 18 -25.24 -11.81 25.58
CA THR A 18 -24.02 -11.41 24.85
C THR A 18 -23.12 -12.62 24.58
N ASP A 19 -22.93 -13.51 25.54
CA ASP A 19 -22.19 -14.76 25.33
C ASP A 19 -22.85 -15.64 24.26
N THR A 20 -24.18 -15.73 24.25
CA THR A 20 -24.93 -16.45 23.22
C THR A 20 -24.68 -15.85 21.84
N ILE A 21 -24.62 -14.52 21.72
CA ILE A 21 -24.29 -13.83 20.47
C ILE A 21 -22.86 -14.20 20.03
N ILE A 22 -21.87 -14.09 20.92
CA ILE A 22 -20.46 -14.40 20.61
C ILE A 22 -20.29 -15.86 20.17
N ALA A 23 -20.98 -16.80 20.84
CA ALA A 23 -20.86 -18.23 20.57
C ALA A 23 -21.52 -18.67 19.26
N ASN A 24 -22.55 -17.96 18.79
CA ASN A 24 -23.38 -18.40 17.65
C ASN A 24 -23.26 -17.52 16.41
N LEU A 25 -22.71 -16.30 16.51
CA LEU A 25 -22.47 -15.47 15.32
C LEU A 25 -21.43 -16.13 14.40
N PRO A 26 -21.69 -16.20 13.07
CA PRO A 26 -20.67 -16.58 12.11
C PRO A 26 -19.43 -15.66 12.23
N ALA A 27 -18.24 -16.21 12.00
CA ALA A 27 -16.99 -15.46 12.17
C ALA A 27 -16.94 -14.13 11.38
N ASP A 28 -17.50 -14.10 10.17
CA ASP A 28 -17.55 -12.88 9.34
C ASP A 28 -18.51 -11.82 9.91
N ALA A 29 -19.61 -12.25 10.52
CA ALA A 29 -20.52 -11.36 11.22
C ALA A 29 -19.85 -10.80 12.49
N LEU A 30 -19.14 -11.65 13.25
CA LEU A 30 -18.39 -11.19 14.43
C LEU A 30 -17.30 -10.18 14.06
N ARG A 31 -16.54 -10.42 12.97
CA ARG A 31 -15.56 -9.46 12.44
C ARG A 31 -16.20 -8.12 12.07
N SER A 32 -17.38 -8.18 11.44
CA SER A 32 -18.15 -6.99 11.07
C SER A 32 -18.59 -6.19 12.29
N VAL A 33 -19.12 -6.86 13.31
CA VAL A 33 -19.55 -6.23 14.57
C VAL A 33 -18.36 -5.63 15.31
N VAL A 34 -17.25 -6.35 15.44
CA VAL A 34 -16.04 -5.84 16.10
C VAL A 34 -15.52 -4.61 15.38
N ARG A 35 -15.42 -4.62 14.05
CA ARG A 35 -15.00 -3.42 13.29
C ARG A 35 -15.96 -2.25 13.50
N ALA A 36 -17.26 -2.49 13.46
CA ALA A 36 -18.24 -1.44 13.72
C ALA A 36 -18.02 -0.80 15.10
N ILE A 37 -17.82 -1.61 16.15
CA ILE A 37 -17.50 -1.12 17.51
C ILE A 37 -16.22 -0.29 17.50
N LEU A 38 -15.14 -0.77 16.87
CA LEU A 38 -13.86 -0.05 16.81
C LEU A 38 -13.95 1.26 16.04
N THR A 39 -14.77 1.30 14.98
CA THR A 39 -15.01 2.52 14.20
C THR A 39 -15.86 3.53 14.98
N THR A 40 -16.87 3.08 15.73
CA THR A 40 -17.74 3.98 16.51
C THR A 40 -17.11 4.41 17.84
N GLU A 41 -16.28 3.57 18.45
CA GLU A 41 -15.65 3.78 19.75
C GLU A 41 -14.13 3.51 19.66
N PRO A 42 -13.35 4.44 19.08
CA PRO A 42 -11.92 4.25 18.87
C PRO A 42 -11.12 3.94 20.14
N SER A 43 -11.61 4.41 21.31
CA SER A 43 -11.03 4.15 22.62
C SER A 43 -10.92 2.66 22.98
N VAL A 44 -11.75 1.80 22.36
CA VAL A 44 -11.76 0.35 22.57
C VAL A 44 -10.59 -0.33 21.87
N THR A 45 -10.00 0.28 20.82
CA THR A 45 -8.93 -0.31 20.00
C THR A 45 -7.74 -0.77 20.84
N ALA A 46 -7.22 0.09 21.71
CA ALA A 46 -6.08 -0.24 22.57
C ALA A 46 -6.40 -1.39 23.55
N ILE A 47 -7.66 -1.52 23.98
CA ILE A 47 -8.10 -2.62 24.84
C ILE A 47 -8.14 -3.93 24.05
N PHE A 48 -8.73 -3.91 22.86
CA PHE A 48 -8.78 -5.06 21.96
C PHE A 48 -7.38 -5.58 21.61
N GLU A 49 -6.47 -4.68 21.25
CA GLU A 49 -5.07 -5.01 20.97
C GLU A 49 -4.38 -5.63 22.18
N LYS A 50 -4.51 -5.02 23.37
CA LYS A 50 -3.91 -5.54 24.60
C LYS A 50 -4.45 -6.91 25.02
N GLN A 51 -5.75 -7.17 24.87
CA GLN A 51 -6.32 -8.49 25.15
C GLN A 51 -5.85 -9.53 24.12
N THR A 52 -5.70 -9.12 22.85
CA THR A 52 -5.14 -9.95 21.79
C THR A 52 -3.68 -10.31 22.08
N GLN A 53 -2.86 -9.35 22.50
CA GLN A 53 -1.48 -9.58 22.95
C GLN A 53 -1.42 -10.62 24.08
N HIS A 54 -2.28 -10.48 25.11
CA HIS A 54 -2.32 -11.43 26.22
C HIS A 54 -2.68 -12.84 25.78
N TYR A 55 -3.68 -12.98 24.91
CA TYR A 55 -4.07 -14.27 24.34
C TYR A 55 -2.90 -14.91 23.56
N LEU A 56 -2.27 -14.16 22.66
CA LEU A 56 -1.18 -14.67 21.82
C LEU A 56 0.08 -15.03 22.61
N GLN A 57 0.40 -14.26 23.66
CA GLN A 57 1.50 -14.59 24.57
C GLN A 57 1.22 -15.87 25.36
N LYS A 58 -0.04 -16.11 25.75
CA LYS A 58 -0.45 -17.34 26.45
C LYS A 58 -0.38 -18.58 25.54
N THR A 59 -0.74 -18.42 24.27
CA THR A 59 -0.69 -19.50 23.26
C THR A 59 0.65 -19.57 22.51
N ALA A 60 1.64 -18.76 22.90
CA ALA A 60 2.91 -18.62 22.21
C ALA A 60 3.71 -19.94 22.10
N ARG A 61 3.46 -20.90 22.99
CA ARG A 61 4.17 -22.19 23.03
C ARG A 61 3.48 -23.30 22.26
N GLU A 62 2.30 -23.06 21.70
CA GLU A 62 1.60 -24.06 20.92
C GLU A 62 2.41 -24.41 19.67
N PRO A 63 2.68 -25.71 19.41
CA PRO A 63 3.49 -26.12 18.27
C PRO A 63 2.74 -25.85 16.97
N THR A 64 3.46 -25.44 15.93
CA THR A 64 2.86 -25.18 14.62
C THR A 64 2.52 -26.47 13.85
N GLY A 65 2.89 -27.65 14.34
CA GLY A 65 2.61 -28.93 13.68
C GLY A 65 3.33 -29.11 12.34
N GLU A 66 2.83 -30.03 11.52
CA GLU A 66 3.30 -30.24 10.14
C GLU A 66 2.66 -29.19 9.22
N LEU A 67 3.48 -28.30 8.64
CA LEU A 67 3.02 -27.17 7.81
C LEU A 67 2.81 -27.55 6.34
N PHE A 68 3.59 -28.51 5.86
CA PHE A 68 3.63 -28.91 4.46
C PHE A 68 3.54 -30.44 4.39
N LEU A 69 2.75 -30.95 3.44
CA LEU A 69 2.60 -32.36 3.19
C LEU A 69 3.11 -32.68 1.78
N SER A 70 4.08 -33.59 1.69
CA SER A 70 4.56 -34.11 0.41
C SER A 70 3.62 -35.21 -0.09
N THR A 71 3.09 -35.05 -1.28
CA THR A 71 2.20 -36.03 -1.94
C THR A 71 2.79 -36.46 -3.28
N ALA A 72 2.24 -37.52 -3.88
CA ALA A 72 2.62 -37.95 -5.23
C ALA A 72 2.42 -36.85 -6.29
N ASN A 73 1.55 -35.87 -6.02
CA ASN A 73 1.22 -34.74 -6.91
C ASN A 73 1.99 -33.45 -6.53
N GLY A 74 3.04 -33.56 -5.71
CA GLY A 74 3.80 -32.42 -5.20
C GLY A 74 3.47 -32.06 -3.75
N VAL A 75 3.97 -30.92 -3.29
CA VAL A 75 3.83 -30.44 -1.92
C VAL A 75 2.62 -29.51 -1.79
N LYS A 76 1.86 -29.64 -0.69
CA LYS A 76 0.74 -28.75 -0.36
C LYS A 76 0.84 -28.23 1.07
N SER A 77 0.29 -27.05 1.31
CA SER A 77 0.11 -26.52 2.67
C SER A 77 -1.00 -27.27 3.42
N THR A 78 -0.83 -27.42 4.74
CA THR A 78 -1.78 -28.10 5.62
C THR A 78 -2.69 -27.08 6.35
N PRO A 79 -3.75 -27.51 7.04
CA PRO A 79 -4.51 -26.61 7.92
C PRO A 79 -3.65 -25.93 9.00
N ASN A 80 -2.60 -26.60 9.46
CA ASN A 80 -1.66 -26.04 10.43
C ASN A 80 -0.89 -24.85 9.86
N PHE A 81 -0.58 -24.86 8.56
CA PHE A 81 0.01 -23.69 7.87
C PHE A 81 -0.92 -22.48 7.94
N THR A 82 -2.21 -22.67 7.66
CA THR A 82 -3.21 -21.59 7.77
C THR A 82 -3.30 -21.06 9.21
N LEU A 83 -3.31 -21.94 10.22
CA LEU A 83 -3.33 -21.55 11.62
C LEU A 83 -2.05 -20.78 12.02
N ALA A 84 -0.88 -21.24 11.57
CA ALA A 84 0.39 -20.57 11.79
C ALA A 84 0.39 -19.16 11.17
N GLN A 85 -0.07 -18.99 9.93
CA GLN A 85 -0.21 -17.68 9.30
C GLN A 85 -1.20 -16.76 10.03
N GLN A 86 -2.36 -17.29 10.46
CA GLN A 86 -3.34 -16.50 11.22
C GLN A 86 -2.73 -15.99 12.53
N ARG A 87 -1.97 -16.84 13.23
CA ARG A 87 -1.26 -16.48 14.45
C ARG A 87 -0.18 -15.43 14.18
N ILE A 88 0.65 -15.61 13.15
CA ILE A 88 1.67 -14.64 12.73
C ILE A 88 1.04 -13.27 12.44
N ARG A 89 -0.02 -13.22 11.63
CA ARG A 89 -0.70 -11.98 11.27
C ARG A 89 -1.35 -11.29 12.46
N ALA A 90 -1.94 -12.07 13.39
CA ALA A 90 -2.48 -11.52 14.62
C ALA A 90 -1.38 -10.93 15.52
N THR A 91 -0.25 -11.63 15.65
CA THR A 91 0.93 -11.19 16.40
C THR A 91 1.52 -9.89 15.83
N ILE A 92 1.67 -9.79 14.51
CA ILE A 92 2.10 -8.55 13.84
C ILE A 92 1.06 -7.44 14.05
N GLY A 93 -0.23 -7.76 13.82
CA GLY A 93 -1.33 -6.79 13.85
C GLY A 93 -1.57 -6.16 15.23
N CYS A 94 -1.22 -6.83 16.33
CA CYS A 94 -1.31 -6.27 17.67
C CYS A 94 0.03 -5.68 18.18
N GLY A 95 1.01 -5.45 17.30
CA GLY A 95 2.28 -4.79 17.65
C GLY A 95 3.36 -5.67 18.29
N LEU A 96 3.18 -6.98 18.38
CA LEU A 96 4.19 -7.93 18.90
C LEU A 96 5.14 -8.38 17.78
N VAL A 97 5.73 -7.41 17.07
CA VAL A 97 6.43 -7.66 15.80
C VAL A 97 7.66 -8.55 15.98
N PHE A 98 8.42 -8.41 17.08
CA PHE A 98 9.60 -9.22 17.35
C PHE A 98 9.23 -10.66 17.73
N GLU A 99 8.11 -10.86 18.42
CA GLU A 99 7.57 -12.18 18.77
C GLU A 99 7.05 -12.95 17.55
N SER A 100 6.79 -12.27 16.43
CA SER A 100 6.44 -12.93 15.16
C SER A 100 7.65 -13.54 14.45
N LEU A 101 8.87 -13.01 14.66
CA LEU A 101 10.07 -13.42 13.92
C LEU A 101 10.43 -14.91 14.11
N PRO A 102 10.35 -15.51 15.31
CA PRO A 102 10.60 -16.94 15.49
C PRO A 102 9.61 -17.82 14.74
N LEU A 103 8.33 -17.43 14.66
CA LEU A 103 7.30 -18.18 13.93
C LEU A 103 7.55 -18.11 12.42
N LEU A 104 7.86 -16.92 11.91
CA LEU A 104 8.23 -16.73 10.51
C LEU A 104 9.47 -17.56 10.14
N LYS A 105 10.49 -17.54 11.02
CA LYS A 105 11.70 -18.34 10.87
C LYS A 105 11.38 -19.84 10.80
N GLU A 106 10.49 -20.34 11.66
CA GLU A 106 10.08 -21.74 11.65
C GLU A 106 9.43 -22.14 10.32
N VAL A 107 8.61 -21.27 9.73
CA VAL A 107 8.02 -21.51 8.40
C VAL A 107 9.11 -21.57 7.32
N VAL A 108 10.06 -20.62 7.35
CA VAL A 108 11.20 -20.60 6.41
C VAL A 108 12.04 -21.88 6.54
N ASP A 109 12.39 -22.29 7.77
CA ASP A 109 13.17 -23.50 8.02
C ASP A 109 12.45 -24.76 7.50
N LYS A 110 11.14 -24.89 7.78
CA LYS A 110 10.33 -26.02 7.31
C LYS A 110 10.09 -26.03 5.80
N SER A 111 10.29 -24.88 5.14
CA SER A 111 10.19 -24.78 3.68
C SER A 111 11.51 -25.06 2.95
N ALA A 112 12.64 -25.15 3.67
CA ALA A 112 13.98 -25.14 3.08
C ALA A 112 14.32 -26.41 2.28
N ASP A 113 13.68 -27.53 2.60
CA ASP A 113 13.90 -28.83 1.96
C ASP A 113 12.71 -29.26 1.05
N LEU A 114 11.75 -28.35 0.82
CA LEU A 114 10.65 -28.64 -0.09
C LEU A 114 11.17 -28.79 -1.52
N GLN A 115 10.70 -29.83 -2.20
CA GLN A 115 11.02 -30.08 -3.60
C GLN A 115 9.74 -30.08 -4.41
N THR A 116 9.65 -29.19 -5.39
CA THR A 116 8.59 -29.23 -6.39
C THR A 116 9.10 -29.99 -7.63
N PRO A 117 8.28 -30.85 -8.26
CA PRO A 117 8.62 -31.44 -9.55
C PRO A 117 8.89 -30.34 -10.58
N LEU A 118 9.94 -30.49 -11.40
CA LEU A 118 10.34 -29.51 -12.43
C LEU A 118 9.23 -29.20 -13.45
N ASP A 119 8.28 -30.13 -13.63
CA ASP A 119 7.14 -30.01 -14.56
C ASP A 119 5.81 -29.63 -13.88
N ALA A 120 5.84 -29.24 -12.60
CA ALA A 120 4.63 -28.78 -11.92
C ALA A 120 4.15 -27.45 -12.53
N SER A 121 2.86 -27.37 -12.89
CA SER A 121 2.23 -26.16 -13.40
C SER A 121 2.57 -24.94 -12.51
N PRO A 122 2.88 -23.75 -13.08
CA PRO A 122 3.30 -22.53 -12.36
C PRO A 122 2.25 -21.91 -11.41
N LEU A 123 1.21 -22.66 -11.05
CA LEU A 123 0.14 -22.27 -10.14
C LEU A 123 -0.10 -23.39 -9.12
N SER A 124 0.98 -23.89 -8.51
CA SER A 124 0.82 -24.78 -7.37
C SER A 124 0.29 -23.98 -6.16
N GLY A 125 -0.58 -24.58 -5.35
CA GLY A 125 -1.03 -23.94 -4.11
C GLY A 125 0.12 -23.62 -3.13
N LEU A 126 1.27 -24.27 -3.32
CA LEU A 126 2.48 -24.02 -2.55
C LEU A 126 3.11 -22.68 -2.90
N ASP A 127 3.27 -22.35 -4.18
CA ASP A 127 3.92 -21.09 -4.59
C ASP A 127 3.15 -19.88 -4.04
N HIS A 128 1.82 -19.94 -4.13
CA HIS A 128 0.96 -18.92 -3.52
C HIS A 128 1.11 -18.85 -1.99
N SER A 129 1.21 -20.01 -1.33
CA SER A 129 1.40 -20.09 0.13
C SER A 129 2.74 -19.47 0.54
N LEU A 130 3.83 -19.80 -0.15
CA LEU A 130 5.17 -19.29 0.17
C LEU A 130 5.32 -17.80 -0.19
N ALA A 131 4.79 -17.34 -1.32
CA ALA A 131 4.72 -15.91 -1.67
C ALA A 131 3.89 -15.12 -0.64
N SER A 132 2.85 -15.74 -0.06
CA SER A 132 2.10 -15.14 1.03
C SER A 132 2.92 -15.01 2.30
N VAL A 133 3.75 -16.00 2.64
CA VAL A 133 4.65 -15.91 3.80
C VAL A 133 5.75 -14.88 3.55
N ASP A 134 6.29 -14.78 2.33
CA ASP A 134 7.25 -13.74 1.97
C ASP A 134 6.68 -12.34 2.25
N GLY A 135 5.42 -12.11 1.87
CA GLY A 135 4.71 -10.88 2.19
C GLY A 135 4.41 -10.70 3.70
N ASP A 136 4.16 -11.77 4.45
CA ASP A 136 4.01 -11.72 5.91
C ASP A 136 5.34 -11.32 6.58
N ILE A 137 6.49 -11.82 6.09
CA ILE A 137 7.83 -11.41 6.56
C ILE A 137 8.06 -9.93 6.26
N VAL A 138 7.78 -9.47 5.03
CA VAL A 138 7.86 -8.04 4.67
C VAL A 138 7.03 -7.20 5.64
N GLN A 139 5.80 -7.61 5.94
CA GLN A 139 4.92 -6.88 6.86
C GLN A 139 5.48 -6.83 8.29
N ALA A 140 6.06 -7.94 8.78
CA ALA A 140 6.74 -7.97 10.07
C ALA A 140 7.94 -7.01 10.11
N LEU A 141 8.75 -6.98 9.05
CA LEU A 141 9.91 -6.09 8.92
C LEU A 141 9.50 -4.62 8.88
N THR A 142 8.42 -4.28 8.18
CA THR A 142 7.82 -2.94 8.24
C THR A 142 7.32 -2.61 9.65
N GLY A 143 6.75 -3.58 10.36
CA GLY A 143 6.38 -3.45 11.77
C GLY A 143 7.58 -3.14 12.66
N VAL A 144 8.70 -3.86 12.48
CA VAL A 144 9.96 -3.61 13.18
C VAL A 144 10.45 -2.18 12.93
N GLN A 145 10.47 -1.70 11.69
CA GLN A 145 10.85 -0.32 11.37
C GLN A 145 10.01 0.70 12.14
N LYS A 146 8.69 0.49 12.22
CA LYS A 146 7.78 1.37 12.97
C LYS A 146 8.08 1.36 14.48
N CYS A 147 8.40 0.20 15.06
CA CYS A 147 8.76 0.10 16.48
C CYS A 147 10.11 0.75 16.83
N LEU A 148 10.94 1.07 15.83
CA LEU A 148 12.18 1.82 16.01
C LEU A 148 12.00 3.33 15.93
N LEU A 149 10.83 3.83 15.51
CA LEU A 149 10.55 5.26 15.45
C LEU A 149 10.43 5.86 16.85
N SER A 150 10.89 7.10 16.97
CA SER A 150 10.90 7.91 18.18
C SER A 150 10.85 9.39 17.80
N ASP A 151 10.55 10.26 18.77
CA ASP A 151 10.47 11.71 18.52
C ASP A 151 11.75 12.25 17.86
N ASP A 152 12.94 11.77 18.27
CA ASP A 152 14.24 12.25 17.76
C ASP A 152 14.78 11.45 16.55
N GLY A 153 13.92 10.69 15.86
CA GLY A 153 14.28 9.87 14.69
C GLY A 153 14.13 8.38 14.97
N SER A 154 15.11 7.55 14.59
CA SER A 154 15.05 6.09 14.80
C SER A 154 16.06 5.61 15.82
N ARG A 155 15.60 4.84 16.82
CA ARG A 155 16.50 4.14 17.75
C ARG A 155 17.18 2.96 17.06
N LYS A 156 18.32 2.54 17.62
CA LYS A 156 18.96 1.29 17.23
C LYS A 156 18.18 0.09 17.77
N LEU A 157 18.34 -1.05 17.09
CA LEU A 157 17.90 -2.35 17.59
C LEU A 157 18.61 -2.66 18.91
N ALA A 158 17.88 -3.22 19.87
CA ALA A 158 18.48 -3.84 21.04
C ALA A 158 19.14 -5.18 20.64
N ALA A 159 20.09 -5.66 21.45
CA ALA A 159 20.85 -6.87 21.13
C ALA A 159 19.95 -8.11 20.89
N GLU A 160 18.87 -8.26 21.65
CA GLU A 160 17.92 -9.38 21.48
C GLU A 160 17.07 -9.24 20.20
N GLU A 161 16.65 -8.01 19.87
CA GLU A 161 15.91 -7.69 18.65
C GLU A 161 16.78 -7.94 17.40
N GLU A 162 18.03 -7.49 17.45
CA GLU A 162 19.03 -7.72 16.41
C GLU A 162 19.35 -9.21 16.26
N ALA A 163 19.44 -9.97 17.36
CA ALA A 163 19.64 -11.41 17.31
C ALA A 163 18.47 -12.14 16.64
N GLY A 164 17.22 -11.75 16.92
CA GLY A 164 16.03 -12.29 16.27
C GLY A 164 15.99 -12.03 14.76
N MET A 165 16.32 -10.80 14.37
CA MET A 165 16.44 -10.39 12.96
C MET A 165 17.52 -11.17 12.22
N ASN A 166 18.72 -11.27 12.81
CA ASN A 166 19.83 -12.03 12.25
C ASN A 166 19.52 -13.54 12.15
N ALA A 167 18.80 -14.09 13.12
CA ALA A 167 18.38 -15.50 13.10
C ALA A 167 17.43 -15.79 11.92
N LEU A 168 16.44 -14.91 11.68
CA LEU A 168 15.56 -15.01 10.53
C LEU A 168 16.34 -14.84 9.22
N PHE A 169 17.23 -13.85 9.15
CA PHE A 169 18.03 -13.59 7.95
C PHE A 169 18.92 -14.79 7.59
N LYS A 170 19.58 -15.39 8.58
CA LYS A 170 20.38 -16.60 8.38
C LYS A 170 19.54 -17.77 7.84
N SER A 171 18.33 -17.98 8.36
CA SER A 171 17.41 -19.00 7.85
C SER A 171 16.99 -18.72 6.40
N LEU A 172 16.73 -17.45 6.04
CA LEU A 172 16.44 -17.06 4.66
C LEU A 172 17.61 -17.38 3.72
N LEU A 173 18.84 -17.03 4.09
CA LEU A 173 20.03 -17.31 3.28
C LEU A 173 20.31 -18.82 3.13
N GLN A 174 20.12 -19.60 4.21
CA GLN A 174 20.26 -21.06 4.16
C GLN A 174 19.18 -21.70 3.27
N CYS A 175 17.94 -21.26 3.40
CA CYS A 175 16.84 -21.69 2.55
C CYS A 175 17.13 -21.35 1.09
N ARG A 176 17.55 -20.11 0.80
CA ARG A 176 17.95 -19.66 -0.53
C ARG A 176 19.01 -20.56 -1.15
N GLN A 177 20.09 -20.86 -0.41
CA GLN A 177 21.16 -21.72 -0.91
C GLN A 177 20.64 -23.11 -1.32
N LYS A 178 19.76 -23.72 -0.52
CA LYS A 178 19.17 -25.03 -0.84
C LYS A 178 18.31 -24.98 -2.10
N TRP A 179 17.42 -24.01 -2.21
CA TRP A 179 16.53 -23.84 -3.36
C TRP A 179 17.30 -23.59 -4.67
N LEU A 180 18.31 -22.72 -4.63
CA LEU A 180 19.15 -22.46 -5.80
C LEU A 180 20.00 -23.69 -6.20
N THR A 181 20.52 -24.44 -5.22
CA THR A 181 21.24 -25.70 -5.48
C THR A 181 20.32 -26.74 -6.14
N ALA A 182 19.04 -26.75 -5.74
CA ALA A 182 18.00 -27.57 -6.35
C ALA A 182 17.48 -27.01 -7.69
N LYS A 183 18.03 -25.90 -8.20
CA LYS A 183 17.60 -25.19 -9.42
C LYS A 183 16.14 -24.75 -9.40
N GLN A 184 15.62 -24.41 -8.22
CA GLN A 184 14.26 -23.88 -8.02
C GLN A 184 14.32 -22.36 -7.76
N GLU A 185 13.25 -21.66 -8.12
CA GLU A 185 13.08 -20.23 -7.79
C GLU A 185 12.92 -20.08 -6.27
N PHE A 186 13.74 -19.24 -5.64
CA PHE A 186 13.66 -18.99 -4.22
C PHE A 186 12.41 -18.14 -3.88
N PRO A 187 11.49 -18.60 -3.01
CA PRO A 187 10.20 -17.94 -2.82
C PRO A 187 10.25 -16.71 -1.90
N PHE A 188 11.34 -16.48 -1.15
CA PHE A 188 11.46 -15.39 -0.17
C PHE A 188 12.39 -14.24 -0.60
N GLU A 189 12.54 -14.01 -1.90
CA GLU A 189 13.46 -12.99 -2.44
C GLU A 189 13.12 -11.56 -1.97
N ARG A 190 11.83 -11.23 -1.76
CA ARG A 190 11.44 -9.86 -1.36
C ARG A 190 11.84 -9.59 0.08
N SER A 191 11.44 -10.46 1.00
CA SER A 191 11.79 -10.30 2.41
C SER A 191 13.29 -10.35 2.65
N THR A 192 14.01 -11.22 1.93
CA THR A 192 15.48 -11.29 1.99
C THR A 192 16.12 -9.97 1.54
N SER A 193 15.59 -9.33 0.49
CA SER A 193 16.04 -8.01 0.05
C SER A 193 15.77 -6.91 1.09
N VAL A 194 14.58 -6.92 1.71
CA VAL A 194 14.20 -5.94 2.74
C VAL A 194 15.09 -6.08 3.98
N ILE A 195 15.24 -7.29 4.51
CA ILE A 195 16.03 -7.52 5.73
C ILE A 195 17.52 -7.23 5.51
N ALA A 196 18.08 -7.60 4.36
CA ALA A 196 19.46 -7.29 4.01
C ALA A 196 19.68 -5.77 3.91
N THR A 197 18.70 -5.06 3.33
CA THR A 197 18.70 -3.60 3.30
C THR A 197 18.69 -3.07 4.74
N MET A 198 17.72 -3.46 5.57
CA MET A 198 17.59 -3.02 6.97
C MET A 198 18.84 -3.25 7.83
N LEU A 199 19.50 -4.39 7.69
CA LEU A 199 20.71 -4.73 8.46
C LEU A 199 21.99 -4.05 7.94
N CYS A 200 21.90 -3.28 6.85
CA CYS A 200 23.06 -2.64 6.20
C CYS A 200 24.18 -3.62 5.82
N ASP A 201 23.83 -4.88 5.56
CA ASP A 201 24.79 -5.90 5.14
C ASP A 201 25.10 -5.72 3.66
N ALA A 202 26.08 -4.86 3.37
CA ALA A 202 26.51 -4.56 2.01
C ALA A 202 27.00 -5.80 1.25
N ALA A 203 27.60 -6.78 1.95
CA ALA A 203 28.11 -8.01 1.34
C ALA A 203 26.96 -8.95 0.96
N ALA A 204 25.95 -9.09 1.82
CA ALA A 204 24.75 -9.87 1.50
C ALA A 204 23.90 -9.18 0.42
N VAL A 205 23.74 -7.85 0.47
CA VAL A 205 23.10 -7.07 -0.60
C VAL A 205 23.82 -7.29 -1.94
N GLN A 206 25.15 -7.22 -1.96
CA GLN A 206 25.93 -7.49 -3.16
C GLN A 206 25.81 -8.96 -3.61
N THR A 207 25.79 -9.93 -2.69
CA THR A 207 25.64 -11.36 -3.05
C THR A 207 24.27 -11.66 -3.65
N LEU A 208 23.21 -11.07 -3.10
CA LEU A 208 21.85 -11.14 -3.66
C LEU A 208 21.78 -10.50 -5.05
N LEU A 209 22.55 -9.42 -5.29
CA LEU A 209 22.65 -8.74 -6.59
C LEU A 209 23.55 -9.44 -7.61
N HIS A 210 24.62 -10.14 -7.17
CA HIS A 210 25.65 -10.71 -8.04
C HIS A 210 25.33 -12.13 -8.53
N GLN A 211 24.52 -12.90 -7.79
CA GLN A 211 24.10 -14.25 -8.21
C GLN A 211 22.77 -14.27 -8.99
N ASP A 212 22.06 -13.14 -9.08
CA ASP A 212 21.25 -12.81 -10.26
C ASP A 212 22.26 -12.54 -11.40
N GLU A 213 22.81 -13.60 -12.00
CA GLU A 213 23.74 -13.47 -13.12
C GLU A 213 23.11 -12.57 -14.19
N ARG A 214 23.77 -11.44 -14.43
CA ARG A 214 23.31 -10.21 -15.08
C ARG A 214 22.60 -9.29 -14.05
N ARG A 215 23.20 -8.14 -13.70
CA ARG A 215 22.75 -6.86 -14.33
C ARG A 215 22.18 -7.15 -15.71
N SER A 216 20.99 -7.72 -15.72
CA SER A 216 20.20 -7.99 -16.89
C SER A 216 19.98 -6.61 -17.46
N ASN A 217 20.71 -6.25 -18.51
CA ASN A 217 20.44 -5.05 -19.28
C ASN A 217 19.09 -5.28 -19.95
N HIS A 218 18.01 -5.29 -19.16
CA HIS A 218 16.65 -5.46 -19.61
C HIS A 218 16.38 -4.27 -20.51
N THR A 219 16.54 -4.52 -21.80
CA THR A 219 16.27 -3.57 -22.85
C THR A 219 14.77 -3.64 -23.05
N VAL A 220 14.05 -2.72 -22.43
CA VAL A 220 12.60 -2.63 -22.61
C VAL A 220 12.34 -2.01 -23.97
N GLN A 221 11.88 -2.80 -24.93
CA GLN A 221 11.39 -2.28 -26.21
C GLN A 221 10.03 -1.64 -25.98
N LYS A 222 9.88 -0.37 -26.38
CA LYS A 222 8.61 0.36 -26.27
C LYS A 222 7.61 -0.22 -27.27
N MET A 223 6.53 -0.81 -26.78
CA MET A 223 5.46 -1.45 -27.57
C MET A 223 4.20 -0.58 -27.66
N VAL A 224 4.35 0.73 -27.47
CA VAL A 224 3.21 1.66 -27.37
C VAL A 224 2.57 1.88 -28.74
N SER A 225 1.34 1.36 -28.92
CA SER A 225 0.48 1.65 -30.08
C SER A 225 -0.43 2.88 -29.87
N THR A 226 -0.66 3.28 -28.60
CA THR A 226 -1.59 4.36 -28.21
C THR A 226 -0.84 5.65 -27.86
N SER A 227 -1.31 6.82 -28.29
CA SER A 227 -0.74 8.09 -27.84
C SER A 227 -0.96 8.29 -26.35
N LEU A 228 0.11 8.20 -25.55
CA LEU A 228 0.06 8.47 -24.11
C LEU A 228 -0.24 9.96 -23.88
N GLU A 229 -1.23 10.25 -23.06
CA GLU A 229 -1.41 11.62 -22.56
C GLU A 229 -0.39 11.90 -21.46
N THR A 230 0.19 13.11 -21.50
CA THR A 230 1.19 13.55 -20.54
C THR A 230 0.81 14.88 -19.91
N PHE A 231 1.32 15.14 -18.72
CA PHE A 231 1.35 16.47 -18.10
C PHE A 231 2.80 16.85 -17.78
N ARG A 232 3.03 18.14 -17.53
CA ARG A 232 4.38 18.66 -17.26
C ARG A 232 4.50 19.12 -15.81
N ILE A 233 5.56 18.68 -15.13
CA ILE A 233 6.06 19.28 -13.90
C ILE A 233 7.41 19.92 -14.20
N LYS A 234 7.52 21.24 -14.02
CA LYS A 234 8.74 22.00 -14.36
C LYS A 234 9.27 21.65 -15.77
N ASP A 235 10.38 20.93 -15.86
CA ASP A 235 11.07 20.49 -17.09
C ASP A 235 10.78 19.03 -17.50
N THR A 236 10.02 18.28 -16.70
CA THR A 236 9.73 16.85 -16.95
C THR A 236 8.30 16.64 -17.44
N ASN A 237 8.15 15.90 -18.54
CA ASN A 237 6.87 15.37 -19.00
C ASN A 237 6.63 13.99 -18.38
N LEU A 238 5.47 13.81 -17.74
CA LEU A 238 5.08 12.58 -17.06
C LEU A 238 3.75 12.05 -17.62
N PRO A 239 3.55 10.72 -17.63
CA PRO A 239 2.28 10.14 -18.05
C PRO A 239 1.16 10.56 -17.08
N ARG A 240 -0.06 10.71 -17.60
CA ARG A 240 -1.23 11.05 -16.76
C ARG A 240 -1.78 9.86 -15.96
N LEU A 241 -1.18 8.68 -16.09
CA LEU A 241 -1.48 7.50 -15.28
C LEU A 241 -0.21 7.08 -14.54
N PHE A 242 -0.30 7.07 -13.21
CA PHE A 242 0.75 6.58 -12.32
C PHE A 242 0.36 5.19 -11.83
N SER A 243 1.33 4.28 -11.75
CA SER A 243 1.12 2.96 -11.15
C SER A 243 1.37 3.05 -9.64
N GLY A 244 0.29 2.98 -8.86
CA GLY A 244 0.37 2.95 -7.41
C GLY A 244 0.74 1.57 -6.89
N LEU A 245 1.68 1.51 -5.96
CA LEU A 245 2.25 0.26 -5.40
C LEU A 245 1.78 -0.04 -3.97
N TRP A 246 0.71 0.60 -3.48
CA TRP A 246 0.22 0.41 -2.10
C TRP A 246 -0.21 -1.02 -1.81
N GLN A 247 -0.56 -1.82 -2.82
CA GLN A 247 -0.93 -3.23 -2.64
C GLN A 247 0.25 -4.10 -2.18
N LEU A 248 1.50 -3.62 -2.31
CA LEU A 248 2.67 -4.30 -1.74
C LEU A 248 2.77 -4.14 -0.22
N SER A 249 1.93 -3.31 0.40
CA SER A 249 1.94 -3.09 1.87
C SER A 249 1.46 -4.29 2.70
N SER A 250 0.70 -5.23 2.11
CA SER A 250 0.27 -6.45 2.80
C SER A 250 -0.19 -7.53 1.82
N PRO A 251 -0.01 -8.82 2.17
CA PRO A 251 -0.67 -9.94 1.48
C PRO A 251 -2.19 -9.83 1.33
N SER A 252 -2.83 -8.95 2.11
CA SER A 252 -4.28 -8.69 2.04
C SER A 252 -4.75 -8.16 0.69
N TRP A 253 -3.85 -7.63 -0.15
CA TRP A 253 -4.12 -7.23 -1.53
C TRP A 253 -3.67 -8.24 -2.57
N GLY A 254 -3.37 -9.48 -2.17
CA GLY A 254 -2.82 -10.51 -3.04
C GLY A 254 -1.30 -10.59 -2.97
N VAL A 255 -0.77 -11.68 -3.50
CA VAL A 255 0.63 -12.07 -3.36
C VAL A 255 1.13 -12.61 -4.69
N ALA A 256 2.40 -12.33 -4.99
CA ALA A 256 3.10 -12.84 -6.16
C ALA A 256 4.58 -13.02 -5.82
N SER A 257 5.29 -13.83 -6.61
CA SER A 257 6.74 -13.93 -6.49
C SER A 257 7.43 -12.66 -7.01
N ARG A 258 8.69 -12.43 -6.63
CA ARG A 258 9.49 -11.33 -7.19
C ARG A 258 9.56 -11.42 -8.72
N SER A 259 9.78 -12.61 -9.27
CA SER A 259 9.90 -12.80 -10.71
C SER A 259 8.62 -12.45 -11.45
N GLN A 260 7.46 -12.84 -10.91
CA GLN A 260 6.15 -12.46 -11.45
C GLN A 260 5.93 -10.95 -11.42
N MET A 261 6.28 -10.28 -10.32
CA MET A 261 6.22 -8.81 -10.23
C MET A 261 7.13 -8.15 -11.26
N PHE A 262 8.39 -8.58 -11.33
CA PHE A 262 9.39 -7.99 -12.23
C PHE A 262 8.97 -8.16 -13.70
N LYS A 263 8.45 -9.33 -14.07
CA LYS A 263 7.89 -9.56 -15.41
C LYS A 263 6.78 -8.54 -15.73
N GLN A 264 5.82 -8.35 -14.82
CA GLN A 264 4.72 -7.41 -15.04
C GLN A 264 5.20 -5.95 -15.07
N PHE A 265 6.17 -5.59 -14.22
CA PHE A 265 6.78 -4.26 -14.28
C PHE A 265 7.41 -3.97 -15.64
N ILE A 266 8.17 -4.92 -16.19
CA ILE A 266 8.78 -4.77 -17.53
C ILE A 266 7.71 -4.62 -18.60
N GLU A 267 6.62 -5.38 -18.52
CA GLU A 267 5.47 -5.25 -19.42
C GLU A 267 4.82 -3.86 -19.31
N TYR A 268 4.55 -3.39 -18.09
CA TYR A 268 4.01 -2.05 -17.83
C TYR A 268 4.89 -0.95 -18.44
N ILE A 269 6.20 -1.00 -18.20
CA ILE A 269 7.16 -0.03 -18.75
C ILE A 269 7.14 -0.08 -20.28
N SER A 270 7.11 -1.28 -20.87
CA SER A 270 7.06 -1.44 -22.33
C SER A 270 5.81 -0.82 -22.96
N ARG A 271 4.72 -0.76 -22.20
CA ARG A 271 3.41 -0.20 -22.58
C ARG A 271 3.26 1.28 -22.22
N GLY A 272 4.28 1.90 -21.62
CA GLY A 272 4.30 3.34 -21.34
C GLY A 272 3.93 3.74 -19.91
N PHE A 273 3.68 2.77 -19.02
CA PHE A 273 3.52 3.04 -17.59
C PHE A 273 4.90 3.23 -16.95
N THR A 274 5.42 4.45 -17.05
CA THR A 274 6.77 4.79 -16.60
C THR A 274 6.81 5.58 -15.29
N ALA A 275 5.67 5.95 -14.70
CA ALA A 275 5.62 6.64 -13.41
C ALA A 275 4.98 5.76 -12.33
N PHE A 276 5.65 5.65 -11.19
CA PHE A 276 5.27 4.77 -10.08
C PHE A 276 5.12 5.57 -8.78
N ASP A 277 4.02 5.35 -8.06
CA ASP A 277 3.77 5.95 -6.75
C ASP A 277 3.90 4.91 -5.63
N MET A 278 4.65 5.27 -4.58
CA MET A 278 4.91 4.43 -3.41
C MET A 278 5.00 5.28 -2.12
N ALA A 279 5.32 4.64 -0.99
CA ALA A 279 5.49 5.30 0.30
C ALA A 279 6.45 4.51 1.19
N ASP A 280 7.02 5.18 2.18
CA ASP A 280 7.87 4.59 3.24
C ASP A 280 7.20 3.43 3.99
N HIS A 281 5.88 3.51 4.20
CA HIS A 281 5.10 2.52 4.92
C HIS A 281 4.44 1.46 4.02
N TYR A 282 4.66 1.48 2.70
CA TYR A 282 4.10 0.49 1.76
C TYR A 282 4.95 -0.78 1.67
N GLY A 283 5.17 -1.46 2.79
CA GLY A 283 5.91 -2.72 2.79
C GLY A 283 7.28 -2.58 2.14
N ASP A 284 7.51 -3.40 1.11
CA ASP A 284 8.73 -3.43 0.31
C ASP A 284 8.66 -2.61 -0.99
N ALA A 285 7.64 -1.78 -1.21
CA ALA A 285 7.42 -1.09 -2.49
C ALA A 285 8.65 -0.30 -2.99
N GLU A 286 9.30 0.47 -2.11
CA GLU A 286 10.52 1.22 -2.47
C GLU A 286 11.69 0.29 -2.82
N VAL A 287 11.87 -0.81 -2.06
CA VAL A 287 12.95 -1.79 -2.28
C VAL A 287 12.73 -2.53 -3.60
N THR A 288 11.50 -2.97 -3.85
CA THR A 288 11.11 -3.67 -5.07
C THR A 288 11.24 -2.77 -6.29
N PHE A 289 10.78 -1.52 -6.21
CA PHE A 289 10.97 -0.53 -7.28
C PHE A 289 12.45 -0.21 -7.52
N GLY A 290 13.24 0.00 -6.45
CA GLY A 290 14.67 0.30 -6.59
C GLY A 290 15.43 -0.81 -7.29
N ARG A 291 15.20 -2.06 -6.88
CA ARG A 291 15.78 -3.24 -7.52
C ARG A 291 15.36 -3.39 -8.97
N LEU A 292 14.09 -3.16 -9.28
CA LEU A 292 13.60 -3.15 -10.66
C LEU A 292 14.35 -2.08 -11.47
N ARG A 293 14.36 -0.83 -10.99
CA ARG A 293 14.95 0.30 -11.70
C ARG A 293 16.45 0.10 -11.95
N SER A 294 17.19 -0.39 -10.97
CA SER A 294 18.62 -0.72 -11.11
C SER A 294 18.89 -1.89 -12.06
N SER A 295 17.87 -2.73 -12.34
CA SER A 295 17.93 -3.79 -13.33
C SER A 295 17.58 -3.35 -14.75
N LEU A 296 17.24 -2.08 -14.98
CA LEU A 296 16.95 -1.56 -16.33
C LEU A 296 18.24 -1.09 -17.00
N SER A 297 18.32 -1.23 -18.33
CA SER A 297 19.43 -0.63 -19.09
C SER A 297 19.42 0.90 -19.05
N ARG A 298 18.26 1.50 -18.80
CA ARG A 298 18.02 2.94 -18.68
C ARG A 298 17.20 3.23 -17.42
N PRO A 299 17.84 3.27 -16.24
CA PRO A 299 17.15 3.53 -14.97
C PRO A 299 16.35 4.85 -14.97
N GLY A 300 16.79 5.86 -15.72
CA GLY A 300 16.12 7.16 -15.85
C GLY A 300 14.87 7.18 -16.74
N ASP A 301 14.53 6.08 -17.42
CA ASP A 301 13.30 5.99 -18.22
C ASP A 301 12.05 5.77 -17.36
N VAL A 302 12.23 5.50 -16.05
CA VAL A 302 11.14 5.37 -15.08
C VAL A 302 11.25 6.44 -13.99
N PHE A 303 10.10 6.90 -13.50
CA PHE A 303 9.96 7.96 -12.52
C PHE A 303 9.38 7.40 -11.22
N GLY A 304 10.09 7.56 -10.11
CA GLY A 304 9.67 7.09 -8.79
C GLY A 304 9.18 8.23 -7.88
N ALA A 305 7.88 8.29 -7.62
CA ALA A 305 7.30 9.14 -6.60
C ALA A 305 7.13 8.36 -5.30
N THR A 306 7.73 8.83 -4.21
CA THR A 306 7.58 8.20 -2.88
C THR A 306 7.12 9.24 -1.84
N LYS A 307 6.68 8.80 -0.65
CA LYS A 307 6.20 9.66 0.45
C LYS A 307 6.99 9.57 1.74
N TYR A 308 7.34 10.71 2.36
CA TYR A 308 7.73 10.76 3.76
C TYR A 308 6.48 11.05 4.59
N CYS A 309 6.03 10.04 5.34
CA CYS A 309 4.81 10.10 6.14
C CYS A 309 5.13 10.22 7.63
N VAL A 310 4.78 11.36 8.22
CA VAL A 310 4.87 11.60 9.65
C VAL A 310 3.52 11.29 10.30
N PHE A 311 3.44 10.11 10.92
CA PHE A 311 2.25 9.60 11.62
C PHE A 311 2.30 9.73 13.15
N HIS A 312 3.43 10.20 13.68
CA HIS A 312 3.68 10.35 15.11
C HIS A 312 4.43 11.67 15.32
N LYS A 313 4.46 12.14 16.56
CA LYS A 313 5.21 13.33 16.92
C LYS A 313 6.69 13.13 16.62
N ILE A 314 7.33 14.16 16.04
CA ILE A 314 8.78 14.18 15.81
C ILE A 314 9.37 15.53 16.22
N THR A 315 10.64 15.52 16.57
CA THR A 315 11.49 16.70 16.67
C THR A 315 12.04 17.01 15.26
N VAL A 316 11.66 18.15 14.70
CA VAL A 316 12.13 18.53 13.35
C VAL A 316 13.54 19.12 13.42
N THR A 317 14.52 18.31 13.03
CA THR A 317 15.94 18.73 12.91
C THR A 317 16.51 18.40 11.53
N PRO A 318 17.57 19.10 11.08
CA PRO A 318 18.27 18.74 9.83
C PRO A 318 18.69 17.28 9.79
N GLU A 319 19.08 16.69 10.92
CA GLU A 319 19.53 15.30 11.03
C GLU A 319 18.39 14.32 10.80
N VAL A 320 17.23 14.53 11.44
CA VAL A 320 16.05 13.67 11.28
C VAL A 320 15.54 13.69 9.84
N ILE A 321 15.45 14.88 9.24
CA ILE A 321 15.02 15.05 7.85
C ILE A 321 16.02 14.37 6.89
N ARG A 322 17.33 14.62 7.08
CA ARG A 322 18.39 14.02 6.25
C ARG A 322 18.43 12.49 6.38
N ALA A 323 18.18 11.94 7.57
CA ALA A 323 18.12 10.51 7.81
C ALA A 323 16.97 9.87 7.03
N ASN A 324 15.79 10.49 7.03
CA ASN A 324 14.64 10.02 6.28
C ASN A 324 14.93 9.99 4.76
N ILE A 325 15.49 11.07 4.21
CA ILE A 325 15.90 11.12 2.79
C ILE A 325 16.93 10.02 2.46
N THR A 326 17.90 9.82 3.35
CA THR A 326 18.94 8.79 3.20
C THR A 326 18.33 7.39 3.15
N GLU A 327 17.36 7.09 4.01
CA GLU A 327 16.67 5.81 4.01
C GLU A 327 15.99 5.53 2.66
N ARG A 328 15.36 6.55 2.08
CA ARG A 328 14.57 6.44 0.85
C ARG A 328 15.45 6.28 -0.37
N CYS A 329 16.53 7.06 -0.44
CA CYS A 329 17.57 6.89 -1.45
C CYS A 329 18.11 5.46 -1.43
N ARG A 330 18.40 4.93 -0.23
CA ARG A 330 18.87 3.56 -0.06
C ARG A 330 17.82 2.51 -0.46
N ARG A 331 16.55 2.66 -0.03
CA ARG A 331 15.47 1.70 -0.35
C ARG A 331 15.19 1.69 -1.85
N MET A 332 15.12 2.85 -2.48
CA MET A 332 14.91 2.99 -3.92
C MET A 332 16.17 2.75 -4.76
N ASP A 333 17.30 2.39 -4.15
CA ASP A 333 18.59 2.22 -4.84
C ASP A 333 18.88 3.43 -5.76
N ALA A 334 18.86 4.62 -5.17
CA ALA A 334 18.83 5.93 -5.83
C ALA A 334 19.89 6.87 -5.28
N GLU A 335 20.52 7.64 -6.15
CA GLU A 335 21.27 8.83 -5.73
C GLU A 335 20.34 9.99 -5.36
N ARG A 336 19.19 10.09 -6.06
CA ARG A 336 18.15 11.11 -5.86
C ARG A 336 16.75 10.52 -5.94
N VAL A 337 15.83 11.06 -5.16
CA VAL A 337 14.39 10.78 -5.22
C VAL A 337 13.76 11.69 -6.30
N ASP A 338 13.05 11.10 -7.27
CA ASP A 338 12.46 11.87 -8.37
C ASP A 338 11.35 12.82 -7.89
N LEU A 339 10.44 12.31 -7.06
CA LEU A 339 9.43 13.12 -6.37
C LEU A 339 9.25 12.64 -4.93
N LEU A 340 9.56 13.54 -3.99
CA LEU A 340 9.30 13.33 -2.57
C LEU A 340 8.00 14.01 -2.17
N GLN A 341 7.03 13.24 -1.71
CA GLN A 341 5.72 13.74 -1.26
C GLN A 341 5.66 13.74 0.26
N PHE A 342 5.43 14.88 0.89
CA PHE A 342 5.40 15.00 2.34
C PHE A 342 3.99 14.87 2.89
N HIS A 343 3.81 14.01 3.89
CA HIS A 343 2.56 13.82 4.62
C HIS A 343 2.77 14.12 6.10
N TRP A 344 1.86 14.89 6.69
CA TRP A 344 1.90 15.29 8.09
C TRP A 344 0.56 15.03 8.76
N GLN A 345 0.55 14.23 9.83
CA GLN A 345 -0.68 13.81 10.50
C GLN A 345 -1.34 14.94 11.29
N ASP A 346 -0.55 15.69 12.06
CA ASP A 346 -1.05 16.60 13.09
C ASP A 346 -0.87 18.07 12.69
N TYR A 347 -1.92 18.69 12.15
CA TYR A 347 -1.86 20.10 11.75
C TYR A 347 -1.80 21.11 12.89
N ASP A 348 -2.05 20.69 14.14
CA ASP A 348 -1.83 21.56 15.29
C ASP A 348 -0.32 21.74 15.55
N ASP A 349 0.50 20.75 15.16
CA ASP A 349 1.96 20.89 15.11
C ASP A 349 2.42 21.56 13.81
N ARG A 350 2.65 22.87 13.88
CA ARG A 350 3.07 23.70 12.74
C ARG A 350 4.51 23.46 12.26
N GLN A 351 5.27 22.54 12.88
CA GLN A 351 6.63 22.20 12.46
C GLN A 351 6.70 21.62 11.03
N TYR A 352 5.57 21.23 10.40
CA TYR A 352 5.55 20.80 9.00
C TYR A 352 6.15 21.84 8.03
N ILE A 353 6.04 23.15 8.30
CA ILE A 353 6.66 24.19 7.46
C ILE A 353 8.19 24.10 7.56
N GLN A 354 8.72 24.00 8.78
CA GLN A 354 10.16 23.86 9.00
C GLN A 354 10.69 22.56 8.38
N ALA A 355 9.95 21.46 8.50
CA ALA A 355 10.30 20.19 7.88
C ALA A 355 10.37 20.33 6.36
N LEU A 356 9.38 20.96 5.72
CA LEU A 356 9.36 21.22 4.29
C LEU A 356 10.51 22.13 3.82
N GLN A 357 10.86 23.15 4.60
CA GLN A 357 12.02 24.01 4.31
C GLN A 357 13.34 23.22 4.35
N LEU A 358 13.51 22.31 5.32
CA LEU A 358 14.68 21.43 5.39
C LEU A 358 14.70 20.40 4.25
N LEU A 359 13.54 19.85 3.88
CA LEU A 359 13.39 18.95 2.73
C LEU A 359 13.79 19.66 1.43
N GLN A 360 13.34 20.89 1.21
CA GLN A 360 13.68 21.68 0.01
C GLN A 360 15.20 21.94 -0.12
N GLN A 361 15.93 22.00 0.99
CA GLN A 361 17.38 22.28 0.99
C GLN A 361 18.23 21.06 0.61
N ASP A 362 17.68 19.84 0.61
CA ASP A 362 18.43 18.62 0.31
C ASP A 362 18.40 18.30 -1.19
N GLU A 363 19.56 18.42 -1.85
CA GLU A 363 19.73 18.23 -3.29
C GLU A 363 19.40 16.81 -3.81
N ARG A 364 19.22 15.84 -2.89
CA ARG A 364 18.80 14.49 -3.25
C ARG A 364 17.32 14.40 -3.57
N ILE A 365 16.54 15.46 -3.35
CA ILE A 365 15.14 15.56 -3.76
C ILE A 365 15.06 16.36 -5.06
N ARG A 366 14.68 15.71 -6.16
CA ARG A 366 14.52 16.40 -7.44
C ARG A 366 13.28 17.29 -7.47
N TYR A 367 12.14 16.76 -7.03
CA TYR A 367 10.90 17.51 -6.90
C TYR A 367 10.28 17.26 -5.52
N LEU A 368 9.73 18.31 -4.91
CA LEU A 368 9.01 18.24 -3.65
C LEU A 368 7.50 18.36 -3.93
N GLY A 369 6.72 17.52 -3.27
CA GLY A 369 5.26 17.55 -3.30
C GLY A 369 4.69 17.34 -1.91
N LEU A 370 3.38 17.47 -1.80
CA LEU A 370 2.60 17.24 -0.60
C LEU A 370 1.70 16.00 -0.78
N CYS A 371 1.20 15.46 0.32
CA CYS A 371 0.20 14.40 0.33
C CYS A 371 -0.79 14.69 1.45
N ASN A 372 -2.07 14.83 1.09
CA ASN A 372 -3.20 15.13 1.98
C ASN A 372 -3.17 16.50 2.68
N PHE A 373 -2.41 17.47 2.15
CA PHE A 373 -2.46 18.86 2.62
C PHE A 373 -3.74 19.53 2.14
N ASP A 374 -4.56 20.03 3.07
CA ASP A 374 -5.77 20.80 2.72
C ASP A 374 -5.42 22.15 2.10
N SER A 375 -6.39 22.84 1.50
CA SER A 375 -6.18 24.10 0.79
C SER A 375 -5.52 25.16 1.66
N ASN A 376 -5.88 25.21 2.95
CA ASN A 376 -5.32 26.19 3.88
C ASN A 376 -3.85 25.85 4.18
N ARG A 377 -3.53 24.58 4.44
CA ARG A 377 -2.14 24.14 4.67
C ARG A 377 -1.30 24.28 3.42
N LEU A 378 -1.84 23.95 2.26
CA LEU A 378 -1.18 24.13 0.97
C LEU A 378 -0.84 25.62 0.75
N GLN A 379 -1.80 26.53 0.98
CA GLN A 379 -1.57 27.96 0.86
C GLN A 379 -0.46 28.44 1.81
N GLU A 380 -0.47 27.99 3.07
CA GLU A 380 0.59 28.37 4.01
C GLU A 380 1.98 27.84 3.64
N VAL A 381 2.07 26.64 3.07
CA VAL A 381 3.33 26.11 2.55
C VAL A 381 3.84 26.99 1.41
N ILE A 382 2.96 27.39 0.49
CA ILE A 382 3.28 28.31 -0.61
C ILE A 382 3.75 29.67 -0.08
N ASP A 383 3.00 30.26 0.84
CA ASP A 383 3.29 31.58 1.42
C ASP A 383 4.62 31.59 2.21
N SER A 384 5.05 30.42 2.72
CA SER A 384 6.34 30.25 3.37
C SER A 384 7.54 30.16 2.42
N GLY A 385 7.30 30.18 1.10
CA GLY A 385 8.34 30.12 0.06
C GLY A 385 8.84 28.71 -0.26
N VAL A 386 8.12 27.66 0.14
CA VAL A 386 8.42 26.28 -0.25
C VAL A 386 7.84 25.99 -1.64
N ASP A 387 8.70 25.61 -2.57
CA ASP A 387 8.42 25.26 -3.96
C ASP A 387 7.98 23.79 -4.08
N VAL A 388 6.68 23.57 -3.87
CA VAL A 388 6.02 22.28 -4.09
C VAL A 388 5.38 22.23 -5.48
N VAL A 389 5.54 21.11 -6.19
CA VAL A 389 5.01 20.95 -7.57
C VAL A 389 3.72 20.14 -7.65
N THR A 390 3.44 19.33 -6.63
CA THR A 390 2.27 18.47 -6.58
C THR A 390 1.65 18.40 -5.20
N ASN A 391 0.35 18.14 -5.12
CA ASN A 391 -0.33 17.68 -3.90
C ASN A 391 -1.08 16.39 -4.22
N GLN A 392 -0.79 15.31 -3.51
CA GLN A 392 -1.48 14.03 -3.68
C GLN A 392 -2.72 13.96 -2.80
N VAL A 393 -3.91 13.82 -3.40
CA VAL A 393 -5.20 13.87 -2.69
C VAL A 393 -6.18 12.81 -3.19
N GLN A 394 -7.17 12.46 -2.36
CA GLN A 394 -8.28 11.61 -2.81
C GLN A 394 -9.17 12.41 -3.76
N PHE A 395 -9.42 11.88 -4.96
CA PHE A 395 -10.35 12.51 -5.90
C PHE A 395 -11.02 11.46 -6.80
N SER A 396 -12.35 11.40 -6.76
CA SER A 396 -13.18 10.49 -7.55
C SER A 396 -14.57 11.07 -7.75
N LEU A 397 -15.43 10.35 -8.48
CA LEU A 397 -16.87 10.66 -8.54
C LEU A 397 -17.59 10.58 -7.17
N ILE A 398 -17.03 9.81 -6.23
CA ILE A 398 -17.59 9.62 -4.87
C ILE A 398 -17.00 10.64 -3.88
N ASP A 399 -15.80 11.13 -4.17
CA ASP A 399 -15.12 12.13 -3.36
C ASP A 399 -14.65 13.26 -4.26
N ALA A 400 -15.54 14.23 -4.46
CA ALA A 400 -15.32 15.40 -5.30
C ALA A 400 -14.89 16.64 -4.50
N ARG A 401 -14.53 16.49 -3.21
CA ARG A 401 -14.16 17.59 -2.31
C ARG A 401 -13.05 18.51 -2.86
N PRO A 402 -12.04 18.01 -3.61
CA PRO A 402 -11.04 18.90 -4.23
C PRO A 402 -11.59 19.95 -5.22
N ARG A 403 -12.83 19.79 -5.72
CA ARG A 403 -13.44 20.75 -6.67
C ARG A 403 -13.85 22.08 -6.03
N PHE A 404 -14.04 22.13 -4.71
CA PHE A 404 -14.60 23.33 -4.05
C PHE A 404 -13.56 24.43 -3.82
N THR A 405 -12.34 24.09 -3.40
CA THR A 405 -11.29 25.08 -3.08
C THR A 405 -9.92 24.67 -3.61
N MET A 406 -9.50 23.43 -3.37
CA MET A 406 -8.17 22.91 -3.72
C MET A 406 -7.80 23.12 -5.19
N GLY A 407 -8.75 22.87 -6.11
CA GLY A 407 -8.54 23.01 -7.54
C GLY A 407 -8.15 24.43 -7.96
N ASP A 408 -8.71 25.45 -7.32
CA ASP A 408 -8.43 26.86 -7.66
C ASP A 408 -7.09 27.32 -7.09
N VAL A 409 -6.74 26.92 -5.87
CA VAL A 409 -5.39 27.12 -5.31
C VAL A 409 -4.33 26.47 -6.22
N CYS A 410 -4.57 25.23 -6.64
CA CYS A 410 -3.65 24.51 -7.53
C CYS A 410 -3.49 25.20 -8.89
N LYS A 411 -4.57 25.69 -9.50
CA LYS A 411 -4.49 26.46 -10.76
C LYS A 411 -3.67 27.74 -10.58
N GLN A 412 -3.95 28.51 -9.52
CA GLN A 412 -3.31 29.80 -9.26
C GLN A 412 -1.80 29.66 -9.11
N HIS A 413 -1.33 28.59 -8.45
CA HIS A 413 0.08 28.38 -8.15
C HIS A 413 0.77 27.37 -9.07
N ASN A 414 0.10 26.91 -10.13
CA ASN A 414 0.59 25.89 -11.07
C ASN A 414 1.06 24.59 -10.38
N ILE A 415 0.32 24.17 -9.35
CA ILE A 415 0.51 22.91 -8.64
C ILE A 415 -0.41 21.87 -9.25
N LYS A 416 0.09 20.64 -9.42
CA LYS A 416 -0.70 19.55 -9.99
C LYS A 416 -1.19 18.57 -8.93
N LEU A 417 -2.45 18.17 -9.03
CA LEU A 417 -2.97 17.08 -8.21
C LEU A 417 -2.52 15.72 -8.78
N LEU A 418 -1.97 14.88 -7.91
CA LEU A 418 -1.84 13.44 -8.16
C LEU A 418 -2.97 12.76 -7.38
N THR A 419 -3.88 12.09 -8.07
CA THR A 419 -5.14 11.68 -7.45
C THR A 419 -5.14 10.19 -7.14
N TYR A 420 -5.44 9.81 -5.90
CA TYR A 420 -5.67 8.42 -5.53
C TYR A 420 -7.14 8.17 -5.23
N GLY A 421 -7.53 6.90 -5.10
CA GLY A 421 -8.91 6.54 -4.79
C GLY A 421 -9.90 6.79 -5.92
N THR A 422 -9.41 7.17 -7.11
CA THR A 422 -10.22 7.52 -8.28
C THR A 422 -11.20 6.43 -8.70
N LEU A 423 -10.83 5.16 -8.51
CA LEU A 423 -11.69 4.01 -8.80
C LEU A 423 -12.51 3.52 -7.59
N CYS A 424 -12.51 4.26 -6.48
CA CYS A 424 -13.25 3.96 -5.26
C CYS A 424 -13.00 2.51 -4.77
N GLY A 425 -11.74 2.13 -4.58
CA GLY A 425 -11.38 0.75 -4.19
C GLY A 425 -11.71 -0.32 -5.25
N GLY A 426 -11.94 0.08 -6.49
CA GLY A 426 -12.38 -0.78 -7.58
C GLY A 426 -13.89 -0.98 -7.65
N PHE A 427 -14.70 -0.18 -6.93
CA PHE A 427 -16.16 -0.18 -7.05
C PHE A 427 -16.64 0.50 -8.34
N LEU A 428 -15.92 1.49 -8.85
CA LEU A 428 -16.22 2.15 -10.13
C LEU A 428 -15.74 1.27 -11.31
N ALA A 429 -16.37 0.10 -11.47
CA ALA A 429 -16.05 -0.89 -12.50
C ALA A 429 -17.29 -1.71 -12.90
N ASP A 430 -17.32 -2.21 -14.13
CA ASP A 430 -18.44 -2.95 -14.73
C ASP A 430 -18.92 -4.13 -13.86
N LYS A 431 -18.00 -4.83 -13.18
CA LYS A 431 -18.33 -6.00 -12.35
C LYS A 431 -19.28 -5.71 -11.17
N TRP A 432 -19.41 -4.44 -10.78
CA TRP A 432 -20.25 -3.99 -9.65
C TRP A 432 -21.63 -3.49 -10.07
N LEU A 433 -21.87 -3.30 -11.37
CA LEU A 433 -23.17 -2.89 -11.88
C LEU A 433 -24.21 -3.99 -11.64
N GLY A 434 -25.36 -3.61 -11.08
CA GLY A 434 -26.46 -4.52 -10.75
C GLY A 434 -26.18 -5.47 -9.60
N ARG A 435 -25.09 -5.28 -8.85
CA ARG A 435 -24.74 -6.16 -7.71
C ARG A 435 -25.41 -5.70 -6.41
N PRO A 436 -25.82 -6.65 -5.54
CA PRO A 436 -26.21 -6.30 -4.18
C PRO A 436 -25.02 -5.75 -3.38
N LYS A 437 -25.31 -5.16 -2.21
CA LYS A 437 -24.28 -4.67 -1.29
C LYS A 437 -23.25 -5.78 -0.99
N PRO A 438 -21.94 -5.47 -1.02
CA PRO A 438 -20.88 -6.47 -0.81
C PRO A 438 -20.83 -6.96 0.65
N GLN A 439 -20.40 -8.21 0.82
CA GLN A 439 -20.00 -8.73 2.14
C GLN A 439 -18.55 -8.32 2.43
N LEU A 440 -18.36 -7.24 3.19
CA LEU A 440 -17.05 -6.58 3.38
C LEU A 440 -15.97 -7.44 4.04
N PHE A 441 -16.32 -8.52 4.72
CA PHE A 441 -15.39 -9.46 5.34
C PHE A 441 -15.39 -10.84 4.69
N GLY A 442 -16.13 -11.02 3.60
CA GLY A 442 -16.04 -12.21 2.78
C GLY A 442 -14.66 -12.33 2.11
N SER A 443 -14.36 -13.52 1.60
CA SER A 443 -13.08 -13.86 0.97
C SER A 443 -12.72 -13.01 -0.25
N GLU A 444 -13.71 -12.37 -0.89
CA GLU A 444 -13.52 -11.57 -2.10
C GLU A 444 -13.28 -10.07 -1.83
N SER A 445 -13.45 -9.61 -0.59
CA SER A 445 -13.33 -8.19 -0.26
C SER A 445 -11.90 -7.82 0.18
N THR A 446 -11.35 -6.82 -0.49
CA THR A 446 -10.07 -6.20 -0.14
C THR A 446 -10.22 -5.21 1.02
N PRO A 447 -9.13 -4.87 1.75
CA PRO A 447 -9.17 -3.80 2.74
C PRO A 447 -9.61 -2.44 2.15
N SER A 448 -9.19 -2.14 0.92
CA SER A 448 -9.58 -0.91 0.22
C SER A 448 -11.10 -0.83 0.03
N GLN A 449 -11.76 -1.93 -0.37
CA GLN A 449 -13.21 -1.96 -0.52
C GLN A 449 -13.94 -1.71 0.79
N ARG A 450 -13.41 -2.13 1.94
CA ARG A 450 -14.01 -1.81 3.24
C ARG A 450 -14.05 -0.30 3.48
N LYS A 451 -12.90 0.38 3.28
CA LYS A 451 -12.80 1.84 3.41
C LYS A 451 -13.70 2.56 2.40
N TYR A 452 -13.62 2.20 1.13
CA TYR A 452 -14.36 2.92 0.09
C TYR A 452 -15.87 2.65 0.11
N PHE A 453 -16.30 1.52 0.67
CA PHE A 453 -17.72 1.30 0.93
C PHE A 453 -18.25 2.28 1.97
N GLU A 454 -17.50 2.56 3.05
CA GLU A 454 -17.85 3.61 4.03
C GLU A 454 -17.97 4.97 3.33
N MET A 455 -17.04 5.32 2.43
CA MET A 455 -17.13 6.55 1.62
C MET A 455 -18.39 6.59 0.74
N ILE A 456 -18.80 5.48 0.12
CA ILE A 456 -20.05 5.40 -0.65
C ILE A 456 -21.26 5.65 0.26
N GLN A 457 -21.25 5.08 1.48
CA GLN A 457 -22.32 5.31 2.44
C GLN A 457 -22.34 6.77 2.92
N THR A 458 -21.19 7.44 3.07
CA THR A 458 -21.14 8.88 3.42
C THR A 458 -21.61 9.74 2.25
N TRP A 459 -21.17 9.45 1.03
CA TRP A 459 -21.54 10.18 -0.18
C TRP A 459 -23.03 10.10 -0.50
N GLY A 460 -23.65 8.95 -0.28
CA GLY A 460 -25.08 8.77 -0.50
C GLY A 460 -25.53 7.45 0.09
N ASN A 461 -25.78 6.47 -0.76
CA ASN A 461 -26.01 5.08 -0.37
C ASN A 461 -25.68 4.15 -1.54
N TRP A 462 -25.84 2.85 -1.34
CA TRP A 462 -25.55 1.87 -2.40
C TRP A 462 -26.49 2.00 -3.61
N ASP A 463 -27.74 2.42 -3.41
CA ASP A 463 -28.71 2.50 -4.50
C ASP A 463 -28.40 3.69 -5.42
N LEU A 464 -28.08 4.85 -4.85
CA LEU A 464 -27.57 6.00 -5.61
C LEU A 464 -26.26 5.67 -6.32
N PHE A 465 -25.38 4.89 -5.67
CA PHE A 465 -24.15 4.41 -6.30
C PHE A 465 -24.43 3.50 -7.51
N GLN A 466 -25.44 2.63 -7.45
CA GLN A 466 -25.86 1.83 -8.60
C GLN A 466 -26.45 2.69 -9.72
N SER A 467 -27.22 3.74 -9.39
CA SER A 467 -27.68 4.73 -10.38
C SER A 467 -26.50 5.43 -11.07
N LEU A 468 -25.46 5.81 -10.31
CA LEU A 468 -24.22 6.34 -10.89
C LEU A 468 -23.58 5.34 -11.84
N LEU A 469 -23.38 4.08 -11.42
CA LEU A 469 -22.80 3.04 -12.29
C LEU A 469 -23.61 2.86 -13.59
N GLN A 470 -24.94 2.98 -13.54
CA GLN A 470 -25.79 2.87 -14.72
C GLN A 470 -25.58 4.04 -15.70
N VAL A 471 -25.44 5.27 -15.20
CA VAL A 471 -25.08 6.44 -16.01
C VAL A 471 -23.70 6.25 -16.64
N LEU A 472 -22.71 5.86 -15.83
CA LEU A 472 -21.35 5.60 -16.32
C LEU A 472 -21.34 4.47 -17.36
N LYS A 473 -22.21 3.47 -17.23
CA LYS A 473 -22.35 2.39 -18.22
C LYS A 473 -22.82 2.90 -19.58
N THR A 474 -23.81 3.81 -19.61
CA THR A 474 -24.30 4.44 -20.84
C THR A 474 -23.19 5.21 -21.56
N ILE A 475 -22.39 5.97 -20.79
CA ILE A 475 -21.23 6.72 -21.33
C ILE A 475 -20.14 5.74 -21.80
N SER A 476 -19.87 4.69 -21.03
CA SER A 476 -18.95 3.61 -21.37
C SER A 476 -19.32 2.96 -22.72
N ASP A 477 -20.59 2.65 -22.96
CA ASP A 477 -21.06 2.07 -24.23
C ASP A 477 -20.91 3.03 -25.40
N LYS A 478 -21.22 4.32 -25.18
CA LYS A 478 -21.07 5.38 -26.19
C LYS A 478 -19.62 5.51 -26.67
N HIS A 479 -18.67 5.52 -25.75
CA HIS A 479 -17.23 5.70 -26.05
C HIS A 479 -16.46 4.40 -26.24
N LYS A 480 -17.09 3.24 -26.04
CA LYS A 480 -16.50 1.89 -26.14
C LYS A 480 -15.32 1.68 -25.19
N VAL A 481 -15.48 2.13 -23.94
CA VAL A 481 -14.50 2.01 -22.86
C VAL A 481 -15.17 1.43 -21.60
N SER A 482 -14.42 1.09 -20.55
CA SER A 482 -15.02 0.56 -19.31
C SER A 482 -15.56 1.67 -18.40
N ILE A 483 -16.39 1.32 -17.41
CA ILE A 483 -16.83 2.26 -16.35
C ILE A 483 -15.61 2.87 -15.64
N SER A 484 -14.56 2.06 -15.42
CA SER A 484 -13.33 2.53 -14.80
C SER A 484 -12.63 3.60 -15.64
N ASN A 485 -12.61 3.44 -16.97
CA ASN A 485 -12.08 4.47 -17.86
C ASN A 485 -12.87 5.78 -17.79
N VAL A 486 -14.21 5.71 -17.76
CA VAL A 486 -15.06 6.90 -17.64
C VAL A 486 -14.79 7.63 -16.32
N ALA A 487 -14.71 6.90 -15.20
CA ALA A 487 -14.41 7.46 -13.90
C ALA A 487 -13.02 8.13 -13.84
N SER A 488 -11.99 7.47 -14.41
CA SER A 488 -10.65 8.04 -14.49
C SER A 488 -10.59 9.26 -15.42
N ARG A 489 -11.26 9.22 -16.58
CA ARG A 489 -11.31 10.33 -17.53
C ARG A 489 -11.95 11.56 -16.93
N TRP A 490 -13.05 11.40 -16.19
CA TRP A 490 -13.71 12.49 -15.49
C TRP A 490 -12.76 13.24 -14.54
N VAL A 491 -11.92 12.52 -13.78
CA VAL A 491 -10.91 13.14 -12.90
C VAL A 491 -9.78 13.80 -13.72
N LEU A 492 -9.34 13.17 -14.81
CA LEU A 492 -8.30 13.72 -15.68
C LEU A 492 -8.74 14.97 -16.47
N ASP A 493 -10.04 15.21 -16.66
CA ASP A 493 -10.51 16.40 -17.39
C ASP A 493 -10.34 17.70 -16.60
N PHE A 494 -10.09 17.63 -15.29
CA PHE A 494 -9.78 18.82 -14.50
C PHE A 494 -8.36 19.34 -14.82
N PRO A 495 -8.17 20.63 -15.16
CA PRO A 495 -6.89 21.16 -15.62
C PRO A 495 -5.79 21.21 -14.55
N TYR A 496 -6.17 21.16 -13.27
CA TYR A 496 -5.26 21.04 -12.13
C TYR A 496 -4.87 19.60 -11.82
N VAL A 497 -5.49 18.60 -12.43
CA VAL A 497 -5.11 17.19 -12.24
C VAL A 497 -3.97 16.83 -13.20
N GLY A 498 -2.81 16.52 -12.63
CA GLY A 498 -1.66 16.01 -13.38
C GLY A 498 -1.88 14.57 -13.79
N ALA A 499 -2.14 13.70 -12.82
CA ALA A 499 -2.31 12.28 -13.04
C ALA A 499 -3.32 11.62 -12.09
N VAL A 500 -3.86 10.48 -12.53
CA VAL A 500 -4.58 9.51 -11.69
C VAL A 500 -3.61 8.37 -11.33
N ILE A 501 -3.59 8.01 -10.05
CA ILE A 501 -2.82 6.88 -9.53
C ILE A 501 -3.72 5.64 -9.57
N VAL A 502 -3.42 4.73 -10.49
CA VAL A 502 -4.14 3.47 -10.65
C VAL A 502 -3.35 2.37 -9.95
N GLY A 503 -4.04 1.59 -9.12
CA GLY A 503 -3.42 0.55 -8.33
C GLY A 503 -2.97 -0.62 -9.19
N ALA A 504 -1.70 -0.98 -9.09
CA ALA A 504 -1.15 -2.14 -9.77
C ALA A 504 -0.89 -3.26 -8.76
N ARG A 505 -1.69 -4.34 -8.82
CA ARG A 505 -1.43 -5.55 -8.05
C ARG A 505 -0.36 -6.38 -8.78
N MET A 506 0.87 -5.90 -8.71
CA MET A 506 2.01 -6.46 -9.46
C MET A 506 2.15 -7.97 -9.23
N GLY A 507 2.23 -8.74 -10.31
CA GLY A 507 2.25 -10.21 -10.36
C GLY A 507 0.92 -10.90 -10.04
N VAL A 508 -0.16 -10.17 -9.72
CA VAL A 508 -1.45 -10.74 -9.28
C VAL A 508 -2.56 -10.54 -10.30
N SER A 509 -2.69 -9.34 -10.86
CA SER A 509 -3.71 -9.01 -11.85
C SER A 509 -3.20 -7.96 -12.83
N GLU A 510 -3.66 -8.04 -14.08
CA GLU A 510 -3.24 -7.17 -15.16
C GLU A 510 -4.43 -6.47 -15.80
N HIS A 511 -4.35 -5.13 -15.89
CA HIS A 511 -5.38 -4.28 -16.48
C HIS A 511 -4.75 -3.26 -17.45
N THR A 512 -3.59 -3.58 -18.03
CA THR A 512 -2.76 -2.65 -18.81
C THR A 512 -3.51 -2.05 -20.00
N GLU A 513 -4.13 -2.90 -20.83
CA GLU A 513 -4.88 -2.45 -22.01
C GLU A 513 -6.11 -1.63 -21.64
N GLU A 514 -6.87 -2.11 -20.65
CA GLU A 514 -8.03 -1.38 -20.13
C GLU A 514 -7.62 0.01 -19.61
N ASN A 515 -6.58 0.11 -18.78
CA ASN A 515 -6.11 1.38 -18.25
C ASN A 515 -5.70 2.37 -19.35
N LEU A 516 -5.04 1.89 -20.42
CA LEU A 516 -4.66 2.73 -21.56
C LEU A 516 -5.86 3.28 -22.34
N ASN A 517 -7.02 2.60 -22.31
CA ASN A 517 -8.26 3.09 -22.94
C ASN A 517 -8.85 4.32 -22.23
N THR A 518 -8.24 4.80 -21.15
CA THR A 518 -8.56 6.09 -20.53
C THR A 518 -8.14 7.27 -21.42
N TYR A 519 -7.21 7.05 -22.36
CA TYR A 519 -6.68 8.09 -23.26
C TYR A 519 -7.39 8.15 -24.61
N GLY A 520 -7.28 9.30 -25.28
CA GLY A 520 -7.64 9.44 -26.69
C GLY A 520 -9.12 9.73 -26.97
N TRP A 521 -9.89 10.01 -25.93
CA TRP A 521 -11.30 10.44 -26.00
C TRP A 521 -11.59 11.43 -24.87
N ASN A 522 -12.71 12.14 -24.94
CA ASN A 522 -13.14 13.10 -23.92
C ASN A 522 -14.64 12.94 -23.64
N LEU A 523 -15.04 13.30 -22.43
CA LEU A 523 -16.46 13.44 -22.07
C LEU A 523 -17.02 14.68 -22.76
N ASP A 524 -18.15 14.53 -23.46
CA ASP A 524 -18.86 15.69 -23.99
C ASP A 524 -19.81 16.31 -22.96
N GLU A 525 -20.44 17.43 -23.32
CA GLU A 525 -21.33 18.18 -22.41
C GLU A 525 -22.51 17.32 -21.92
N ALA A 526 -23.07 16.45 -22.76
CA ALA A 526 -24.16 15.57 -22.36
C ALA A 526 -23.69 14.50 -21.36
N ASP A 527 -22.49 13.94 -21.58
CA ASP A 527 -21.88 13.00 -20.64
C ASP A 527 -21.66 13.67 -19.27
N GLN A 528 -21.05 14.87 -19.26
CA GLN A 528 -20.79 15.64 -18.04
C GLN A 528 -22.08 15.99 -17.29
N ASN A 529 -23.11 16.45 -18.00
CA ASN A 529 -24.41 16.79 -17.41
C ASN A 529 -25.08 15.57 -16.77
N SER A 530 -25.06 14.41 -17.44
CA SER A 530 -25.66 13.19 -16.90
C SER A 530 -24.96 12.68 -15.63
N ILE A 531 -23.65 12.85 -15.53
CA ILE A 531 -22.89 12.56 -14.31
C ILE A 531 -23.29 13.56 -13.21
N GLU A 532 -23.29 14.86 -13.54
CA GLU A 532 -23.57 15.93 -12.60
C GLU A 532 -24.98 15.83 -11.98
N GLU A 533 -25.99 15.42 -12.75
CA GLU A 533 -27.35 15.13 -12.26
C GLU A 533 -27.38 14.10 -11.13
N ILE A 534 -26.54 13.06 -11.19
CA ILE A 534 -26.40 12.08 -10.11
C ILE A 534 -25.61 12.65 -8.94
N LEU A 535 -24.51 13.37 -9.22
CA LEU A 535 -23.69 13.97 -8.17
C LEU A 535 -24.46 15.00 -7.34
N GLN A 536 -25.42 15.73 -7.91
CA GLN A 536 -26.28 16.68 -7.20
C GLN A 536 -27.26 16.01 -6.22
N GLN A 537 -27.57 14.73 -6.42
CA GLN A 537 -28.42 13.95 -5.50
C GLN A 537 -27.64 13.41 -4.30
N SER A 538 -26.30 13.54 -4.31
CA SER A 538 -25.42 13.07 -3.25
C SER A 538 -25.21 14.12 -2.16
N ARG A 539 -24.58 13.70 -1.06
CA ARG A 539 -24.17 14.55 0.07
C ARG A 539 -22.77 15.16 -0.14
N ARG A 540 -22.32 15.35 -1.38
CA ARG A 540 -20.95 15.82 -1.68
C ARG A 540 -20.59 17.18 -1.04
N GLU A 541 -21.56 18.08 -0.89
CA GLU A 541 -21.35 19.38 -0.24
C GLU A 541 -21.27 19.24 1.28
N GLU A 542 -22.14 18.43 1.89
CA GLU A 542 -22.07 18.08 3.31
C GLU A 542 -20.71 17.44 3.64
N MET A 543 -20.24 16.51 2.81
CA MET A 543 -18.92 15.90 2.96
C MET A 543 -17.79 16.94 2.97
N PHE A 544 -17.85 17.96 2.12
CA PHE A 544 -16.86 19.04 2.12
C PHE A 544 -16.96 19.90 3.40
N ASN A 545 -18.18 20.26 3.81
CA ASN A 545 -18.39 21.07 5.01
C ASN A 545 -17.97 20.34 6.30
N ASP A 546 -18.23 19.05 6.38
CA ASP A 546 -17.96 18.23 7.57
C ASP A 546 -16.51 17.73 7.63
N MET A 547 -15.94 17.35 6.48
CA MET A 547 -14.63 16.69 6.41
C MET A 547 -13.52 17.60 5.90
N GLY A 548 -13.82 18.83 5.45
CA GLY A 548 -12.87 19.68 4.73
C GLY A 548 -12.58 19.16 3.32
N ASP A 549 -11.56 19.71 2.66
CA ASP A 549 -11.33 19.45 1.23
C ASP A 549 -10.57 18.14 0.91
N CYS A 550 -9.72 17.66 1.82
CA CYS A 550 -9.00 16.39 1.69
C CYS A 550 -8.31 15.95 3.01
N GLY A 551 -8.01 14.66 3.06
CA GLY A 551 -7.03 14.10 3.99
C GLY A 551 -7.51 13.85 5.43
N SER A 552 -8.66 14.39 5.82
CA SER A 552 -9.25 14.16 7.15
C SER A 552 -9.57 12.70 7.43
N GLU A 553 -9.83 11.90 6.40
CA GLU A 553 -10.05 10.46 6.51
C GLU A 553 -8.75 9.61 6.57
N TYR A 554 -7.60 10.28 6.58
CA TYR A 554 -6.27 9.69 6.74
C TYR A 554 -5.48 10.32 7.91
N ARG A 555 -5.93 11.47 8.42
CA ARG A 555 -5.50 12.07 9.69
C ARG A 555 -6.32 11.48 10.85
#